data_AF-A0A920QAR9-F1
#
_entry.id   AF-A0A920QAR9-F1
#
_cell.length_a   1.000
_cell.length_b   1.000
_cell.length_c   1.000
_cell.angle_alpha   90.00
_cell.angle_beta   90.00
_cell.angle_gamma   90.00
#
_symmetry.space_group_name_H-M   'P 1'
#
loop_
_entity.id
_entity.type
_entity.pdbx_description
1 polymer ?
#
loop_
_entity_poly.entity_id
_entity_poly.type
_entity_poly.pdbx_seq_one_letter_code
_entity_poly.pdbx_strand_id
1 'polypeptide(L)' 'MPRTARIEVNDNSIELPLVVGSEGETGIDIGKLRAETKSITLDPALLIQVHAKAE' A
#
# COMPACT_ATOMS: atom_id res chain seq x y z
N MET A 1 -14.65 11.58 -0.27
CA MET A 1 -13.19 11.82 -0.25
C MET A 1 -12.50 10.47 -0.21
N PRO A 2 -11.51 10.19 -1.07
CA PRO A 2 -10.73 8.96 -0.98
C PRO A 2 -10.04 8.90 0.39
N ARG A 3 -10.09 7.74 1.05
CA ARG A 3 -9.39 7.53 2.33
C ARG A 3 -7.94 7.19 2.02
N THR A 4 -7.01 7.79 2.75
CA THR A 4 -5.57 7.59 2.56
C THR A 4 -4.91 7.18 3.88
N ALA A 5 -3.81 6.45 3.78
CA ALA A 5 -2.86 6.22 4.86
C ALA A 5 -1.62 7.07 4.61
N ARG A 6 -1.10 7.67 5.68
CA ARG A 6 0.18 8.38 5.64
C ARG A 6 1.29 7.42 6.05
N ILE A 7 2.32 7.29 5.21
CA ILE A 7 3.53 6.54 5.53
C ILE A 7 4.70 7.51 5.62
N GLU A 8 5.43 7.45 6.73
CA GLU A 8 6.69 8.16 6.92
C GLU A 8 7.85 7.17 6.87
N VAL A 9 8.82 7.41 5.99
CA VAL A 9 10.05 6.62 5.89
C VAL A 9 11.23 7.56 5.73
N ASN A 10 12.14 7.55 6.70
CA ASN A 10 13.21 8.55 6.80
C ASN A 10 12.62 9.97 6.76
N ASP A 11 13.11 10.82 5.84
CA ASP A 11 12.65 12.20 5.67
C ASP A 11 11.48 12.32 4.67
N ASN A 12 10.95 11.21 4.16
CA ASN A 12 9.85 11.21 3.20
C ASN A 12 8.51 10.92 3.88
N SER A 13 7.47 11.65 3.47
CA SER A 13 6.10 11.41 3.88
C SER A 13 5.19 11.35 2.67
N ILE A 14 4.47 10.25 2.51
CA ILE A 14 3.59 10.00 1.36
C ILE A 14 2.19 9.62 1.80
N GLU A 15 1.19 9.98 0.99
CA GLU A 15 -0.17 9.49 1.16
C GLU A 15 -0.47 8.40 0.14
N LEU A 16 -0.89 7.24 0.64
CA LEU A 16 -1.26 6.09 -0.17
C LEU A 16 -2.76 5.80 -0.03
N PRO A 17 -3.45 5.38 -1.11
CA PRO A 17 -4.86 5.04 -1.04
C PRO A 17 -5.14 3.88 -0.09
N LEU A 18 -6.26 3.95 0.61
CA LEU A 18 -6.85 2.82 1.31
C LEU A 18 -7.85 2.10 0.42
N VAL A 19 -7.78 0.78 0.42
CA VAL A 19 -8.71 -0.13 -0.27
C VAL A 19 -9.35 -1.08 0.74
N VAL A 20 -10.44 -1.73 0.34
CA VAL A 20 -11.07 -2.78 1.15
C VAL A 20 -10.79 -4.12 0.47
N GLY A 21 -10.21 -5.05 1.22
CA GLY A 21 -9.93 -6.41 0.78
C GLY A 21 -11.17 -7.31 0.78
N SER A 22 -11.04 -8.51 0.23
CA SER A 22 -12.17 -9.41 0.03
C SER A 22 -12.79 -9.94 1.32
N GLU A 23 -12.05 -9.93 2.42
CA GLU A 23 -12.55 -10.33 3.75
C GLU A 23 -12.95 -9.12 4.62
N GLY A 24 -12.99 -7.92 4.03
CA GLY A 24 -13.40 -6.67 4.69
C GLY A 24 -12.27 -5.91 5.40
N GLU A 25 -11.03 -6.37 5.26
CA GLU A 25 -9.84 -5.72 5.79
C GLU A 25 -9.51 -4.41 5.06
N THR A 26 -8.87 -3.48 5.76
CA THR A 26 -8.31 -2.28 5.14
C THR A 26 -6.92 -2.60 4.57
N GLY A 27 -6.77 -2.48 3.25
CA GLY A 27 -5.49 -2.57 2.56
C GLY A 27 -4.92 -1.20 2.23
N ILE A 28 -3.60 -1.12 2.09
CA ILE A 28 -2.90 0.08 1.61
C ILE A 28 -2.38 -0.21 0.20
N ASP A 29 -2.77 0.60 -0.78
CA ASP A 29 -2.23 0.50 -2.13
C ASP A 29 -0.81 1.08 -2.17
N ILE A 30 0.18 0.19 -2.21
CA ILE A 30 1.61 0.53 -2.22
C ILE A 30 2.18 0.78 -3.62
N GLY A 31 1.35 0.92 -4.66
CA GLY A 31 1.81 1.08 -6.05
C GLY A 31 2.81 2.21 -6.26
N LYS A 32 2.75 3.27 -5.45
CA LYS A 32 3.68 4.42 -5.50
C LYS A 32 4.84 4.36 -4.50
N LEU A 33 4.77 3.48 -3.50
CA LEU A 33 5.71 3.45 -2.37
C LEU A 33 7.17 3.43 -2.83
N ARG A 34 7.54 2.44 -3.65
CA ARG A 34 8.93 2.28 -4.10
C ARG A 34 9.43 3.42 -4.98
N ALA A 35 8.55 3.98 -5.81
CA ALA A 35 8.91 5.06 -6.71
C ALA A 35 9.23 6.34 -5.92
N GLU A 36 8.44 6.62 -4.87
CA GLU A 36 8.55 7.85 -4.08
C GLU A 36 9.57 7.75 -2.95
N THR A 37 9.71 6.61 -2.28
CA THR A 37 10.57 6.48 -1.08
C THR A 37 11.82 5.64 -1.27
N LYS A 38 11.93 4.93 -2.41
CA LYS A 38 12.91 3.85 -2.64
C LYS A 38 12.79 2.68 -1.65
N SER A 39 11.76 2.64 -0.82
CA SER A 39 11.50 1.54 0.13
C SER A 39 10.60 0.47 -0.49
N ILE A 40 10.68 -0.74 0.05
CA ILE A 40 9.78 -1.85 -0.25
C ILE A 40 9.21 -2.39 1.06
N THR A 41 8.07 -3.07 0.99
CA THR A 41 7.60 -3.89 2.11
C THR A 41 8.42 -5.17 2.18
N LEU A 42 8.72 -5.64 3.39
CA LEU A 42 9.30 -6.95 3.63
C LEU A 42 8.33 -7.72 4.51
N ASP A 43 7.65 -8.71 3.92
CA ASP A 43 6.74 -9.61 4.63
C ASP A 43 7.14 -11.06 4.31
N PRO A 44 7.96 -11.71 5.16
CA PRO A 44 8.46 -13.06 4.93
C PRO A 44 7.36 -14.14 4.95
N ALA A 45 6.18 -13.85 5.49
CA ALA A 45 5.08 -14.80 5.64
C ALA A 45 4.12 -14.83 4.45
N LEU A 46 4.17 -13.82 3.57
CA LEU A 46 3.41 -13.69 2.32
C LEU A 46 1.88 -13.79 2.51
N LEU A 47 1.17 -12.67 2.63
CA LEU A 47 -0.27 -12.65 2.29
C LEU A 47 -0.93 -11.29 1.93
N ILE A 48 -0.22 -10.30 1.39
CA ILE A 48 -0.92 -9.21 0.67
C ILE A 48 -0.08 -8.63 -0.47
N GLN A 49 -0.23 -9.25 -1.63
CA GLN A 49 -0.06 -8.58 -2.92
C GLN A 49 -1.34 -8.84 -3.71
N VAL A 50 -2.28 -7.90 -3.66
CA VAL A 50 -3.45 -7.92 -4.53
C VAL A 50 -2.93 -7.67 -5.95
N HIS A 51 -2.73 -8.75 -6.71
CA HIS A 51 -2.78 -8.65 -8.16
C HIS A 51 -4.23 -8.29 -8.51
N ALA A 52 -4.49 -7.01 -8.77
CA ALA A 52 -5.68 -6.62 -9.49
C ALA A 52 -5.63 -7.33 -10.85
N LYS A 53 -6.47 -8.35 -11.06
CA LYS A 53 -6.74 -8.81 -12.41
C LYS A 53 -7.53 -7.71 -13.11
N ALA A 54 -7.01 -7.26 -14.25
CA ALA A 54 -7.75 -6.42 -15.16
C ALA A 54 -8.94 -7.23 -15.73
N GLU A 55 -10.13 -6.71 -15.48
CA GLU A 55 -11.26 -6.76 -16.42
C GLU A 55 -11.63 -5.32 -16.77
#